data_AF-A6UVB4-F1
#
_entry.id   AF-A6UVB4-F1
#
_cell.length_a   1.000
_cell.length_b   1.000
_cell.length_c   1.000
_cell.angle_alpha   90.00
_cell.angle_beta   90.00
_cell.angle_gamma   90.00
#
_symmetry.space_group_name_H-M   'P 1'
#
loop_
_entity.id
_entity.type
_entity.pdbx_description
1 polymer ?
#
loop_
_entity_poly.entity_id
_entity_poly.type
_entity_poly.pdbx_seq_one_letter_code
_entity_poly.pdbx_strand_id
1 'polypeptide(L)'
;MFMLKNLNSKKAQISIDAILAIMFLLLVSTLVYHNVFNTTESFKEAEIADRVYSIADSFENYALISYSKDMIVTIELKPIGVNNYTIYFGNKSIVVNSKKNITFNPTNNGVNISGDDVKNSGKNMPNNVINISYGDFYVVKNTSLTIN
;
A
#
# COMPACT_ATOMS: atom_id res chain seq x y z
N MET A 1 9.42 -50.14 65.07
CA MET A 1 10.30 -50.41 63.91
C MET A 1 9.67 -49.76 62.70
N PHE A 2 10.12 -48.55 62.34
CA PHE A 2 9.55 -47.77 61.24
C PHE A 2 10.30 -48.10 59.94
N MET A 3 9.59 -48.69 58.98
CA MET A 3 10.14 -49.00 57.67
C MET A 3 9.99 -47.75 56.78
N LEU A 4 11.09 -47.01 56.58
CA LEU A 4 11.15 -45.90 55.65
C LEU A 4 11.05 -46.43 54.22
N LYS A 5 9.84 -46.32 53.65
CA LYS A 5 9.58 -46.61 52.24
C LYS A 5 10.32 -45.58 51.40
N ASN A 6 11.41 -46.00 50.74
CA ASN A 6 12.13 -45.18 49.77
C ASN A 6 11.19 -44.83 48.61
N LEU A 7 10.65 -43.61 48.62
CA LEU A 7 10.01 -42.99 47.48
C LEU A 7 11.12 -42.62 46.49
N ASN A 8 11.47 -43.58 45.63
CA ASN A 8 12.27 -43.32 44.43
C ASN A 8 11.49 -42.34 43.55
N SER A 9 11.69 -41.04 43.74
CA SER A 9 11.28 -40.05 42.74
C SER A 9 12.23 -40.21 41.56
N LYS A 10 11.77 -40.91 40.52
CA LYS A 10 12.42 -40.86 39.22
C LYS A 10 12.29 -39.40 38.74
N LYS A 11 13.31 -38.58 39.02
CA LYS A 11 13.45 -37.28 38.37
C LYS A 11 13.36 -37.53 36.87
N ALA A 12 12.42 -36.90 36.19
CA ALA A 12 12.24 -37.05 34.74
C ALA A 12 13.52 -36.60 34.05
N GLN A 13 14.37 -37.56 33.66
CA GLN A 13 15.63 -37.28 32.99
C GLN A 13 15.29 -37.16 31.51
N ILE A 14 15.30 -35.93 31.00
CA ILE A 14 15.16 -35.67 29.57
C ILE A 14 16.39 -36.28 28.90
N SER A 15 16.18 -37.18 27.92
CA SER A 15 17.29 -37.74 27.16
C SER A 15 17.92 -36.66 26.28
N ILE A 16 19.22 -36.79 26.01
CA ILE A 16 19.94 -35.89 25.11
C ILE A 16 19.25 -35.81 23.73
N ASP A 17 18.69 -36.93 23.28
CA ASP A 17 17.94 -37.05 22.02
C ASP A 17 16.68 -36.18 22.01
N ALA A 18 15.96 -36.10 23.14
CA ALA A 18 14.80 -35.24 23.27
C ALA A 18 15.19 -33.76 23.21
N ILE A 19 16.32 -33.38 23.82
CA ILE A 19 16.85 -32.01 23.73
C ILE A 19 17.23 -31.68 22.28
N LEU A 20 17.95 -32.57 21.61
CA LEU A 20 18.33 -32.41 20.20
C LEU A 20 17.11 -32.30 19.28
N ALA A 21 16.10 -33.12 19.49
CA ALA A 21 14.86 -33.08 18.73
C ALA A 21 14.14 -31.74 18.91
N ILE A 22 14.04 -31.23 20.14
CA ILE A 22 13.43 -29.92 20.42
C ILE A 22 14.23 -28.79 19.76
N MET A 23 15.56 -28.81 19.85
CA MET A 23 16.41 -27.81 19.19
C MET A 23 16.25 -27.82 17.67
N PHE A 24 16.20 -29.01 17.07
CA PHE A 24 15.97 -29.16 15.63
C PHE A 24 14.58 -28.63 15.23
N LEU A 25 13.55 -28.94 16.01
CA LEU A 25 12.19 -28.50 15.75
C LEU A 25 12.06 -26.98 15.87
N LEU A 26 12.72 -26.36 16.85
CA LEU A 26 12.82 -24.90 16.98
C LEU A 26 13.51 -24.29 15.76
N LEU A 27 14.65 -24.85 15.33
CA LEU A 27 15.41 -24.34 14.18
C LEU A 27 14.59 -24.40 12.89
N VAL A 28 13.92 -25.52 12.62
CA VAL A 28 13.02 -25.66 11.45
C VAL A 28 11.86 -24.67 11.55
N SER A 29 11.26 -24.53 12.74
CA SER A 29 10.15 -23.59 12.95
C SER A 29 10.56 -22.15 12.71
N THR A 30 11.74 -21.74 13.15
CA THR A 30 12.27 -20.39 12.90
C THR A 30 12.52 -20.14 11.42
N LEU A 31 13.07 -21.12 10.70
CA LEU A 31 13.29 -21.01 9.25
C LEU A 31 11.97 -20.88 8.48
N VAL A 32 10.97 -21.71 8.82
CA VAL A 32 9.64 -21.64 8.22
C VAL A 32 8.97 -20.31 8.55
N TYR A 33 9.02 -19.87 9.80
CA TYR A 33 8.47 -18.60 10.23
C TYR A 33 9.07 -17.43 9.44
N HIS A 34 10.39 -17.37 9.33
CA HIS A 34 11.08 -16.31 8.61
C HIS A 34 10.68 -16.28 7.12
N ASN A 35 10.60 -17.45 6.47
CA ASN A 35 10.19 -17.53 5.06
C ASN A 35 8.74 -17.09 4.85
N VAL A 36 7.82 -17.56 5.69
CA VAL A 36 6.39 -17.19 5.59
C VAL A 36 6.20 -15.70 5.88
N PHE A 37 6.87 -15.18 6.89
CA PHE A 37 6.79 -13.77 7.26
C PHE A 37 7.28 -12.86 6.13
N ASN A 38 8.49 -13.10 5.61
CA ASN A 38 9.04 -12.30 4.51
C ASN A 38 8.20 -12.41 3.23
N THR A 39 7.68 -13.60 2.94
CA THR A 39 6.78 -13.80 1.79
C THR A 39 5.49 -12.98 1.97
N THR A 40 4.92 -12.97 3.17
CA THR A 40 3.71 -12.20 3.48
C THR A 40 3.94 -10.69 3.34
N GLU A 41 5.08 -10.18 3.80
CA GLU A 41 5.45 -8.77 3.61
C GLU A 41 5.60 -8.43 2.12
N SER A 42 6.28 -9.27 1.34
CA SER A 42 6.44 -9.03 -0.10
C SER A 42 5.10 -9.01 -0.86
N PHE A 43 4.13 -9.86 -0.48
CA PHE A 43 2.80 -9.84 -1.07
C PHE A 43 2.04 -8.56 -0.73
N LYS A 44 2.17 -8.08 0.51
CA LYS A 44 1.54 -6.83 0.94
C LYS A 44 2.10 -5.62 0.19
N GLU A 45 3.41 -5.57 0.00
CA GLU A 45 4.06 -4.50 -0.78
C GLU A 45 3.65 -4.53 -2.24
N ALA A 46 3.61 -5.72 -2.86
CA ALA A 46 3.12 -5.90 -4.22
C ALA A 46 1.66 -5.46 -4.38
N GLU A 47 0.78 -5.84 -3.44
CA GLU A 47 -0.62 -5.42 -3.45
C GLU A 47 -0.76 -3.89 -3.35
N ILE A 48 0.03 -3.24 -2.50
CA ILE A 48 0.04 -1.78 -2.37
C ILE A 48 0.49 -1.15 -3.69
N ALA A 49 1.57 -1.65 -4.30
CA ALA A 49 2.06 -1.14 -5.57
C ALA A 49 0.98 -1.24 -6.65
N ASP A 50 0.35 -2.41 -6.80
CA ASP A 50 -0.73 -2.65 -7.77
C ASP A 50 -1.90 -1.70 -7.56
N ARG A 51 -2.30 -1.45 -6.31
CA ARG A 51 -3.37 -0.50 -5.98
C ARG A 51 -3.00 0.92 -6.36
N VAL A 52 -1.77 1.36 -6.10
CA VAL A 52 -1.32 2.72 -6.46
C VAL A 52 -1.23 2.89 -7.98
N TYR A 53 -0.71 1.89 -8.71
CA TYR A 53 -0.74 1.89 -10.17
C TYR A 53 -2.16 1.94 -10.72
N SER A 54 -3.08 1.14 -10.16
CA SER A 54 -4.49 1.15 -10.56
C SER A 54 -5.15 2.52 -10.35
N ILE A 55 -4.81 3.23 -9.27
CA ILE A 55 -5.29 4.61 -9.06
C ILE A 55 -4.72 5.55 -10.12
N ALA A 56 -3.42 5.47 -10.44
CA ALA A 56 -2.81 6.30 -11.48
C ALA A 56 -3.44 6.07 -12.85
N ASP A 57 -3.67 4.81 -13.22
CA ASP A 57 -4.33 4.43 -14.47
C ASP A 57 -5.78 4.91 -14.50
N SER A 58 -6.53 4.70 -13.42
CA SER A 58 -7.92 5.17 -13.32
C SER A 58 -8.01 6.69 -13.42
N PHE A 59 -7.11 7.41 -12.75
CA PHE A 59 -7.05 8.87 -12.76
C PHE A 59 -6.80 9.41 -14.18
N GLU A 60 -5.82 8.85 -14.90
CA GLU A 60 -5.57 9.22 -16.30
C GLU A 60 -6.78 8.86 -17.19
N ASN A 61 -7.37 7.68 -16.99
CA ASN A 61 -8.51 7.23 -17.78
C ASN A 61 -9.74 8.13 -17.59
N TYR A 62 -10.04 8.59 -16.38
CA TYR A 62 -11.15 9.53 -16.17
C TYR A 62 -10.87 10.89 -16.83
N ALA A 63 -9.61 11.36 -16.81
CA ALA A 63 -9.23 12.54 -17.54
C ALA A 63 -9.39 12.34 -19.07
N LEU A 64 -8.94 11.20 -19.60
CA LEU A 64 -9.10 10.84 -21.02
C LEU A 64 -10.57 10.76 -21.43
N ILE A 65 -11.42 10.15 -20.61
CA ILE A 65 -12.86 10.05 -20.87
C ILE A 65 -13.49 11.46 -20.88
N SER A 66 -13.16 12.28 -19.88
CA SER A 66 -13.66 13.65 -19.78
C SER A 66 -13.29 14.48 -21.01
N TYR A 67 -12.03 14.41 -21.44
CA TYR A 67 -11.53 15.09 -22.62
C TYR A 67 -12.13 14.56 -23.93
N SER A 68 -12.10 13.24 -24.13
CA SER A 68 -12.54 12.62 -25.38
C SER A 68 -14.04 12.77 -25.63
N LYS A 69 -14.85 12.86 -24.57
CA LYS A 69 -16.30 12.99 -24.68
C LYS A 69 -16.79 14.42 -24.46
N ASP A 70 -15.87 15.37 -24.26
CA ASP A 70 -16.17 16.76 -23.92
C ASP A 70 -17.23 16.87 -22.81
N MET A 71 -17.03 16.10 -21.73
CA MET A 71 -17.97 16.04 -20.61
C MET A 71 -17.27 16.19 -19.26
N ILE A 72 -17.98 16.80 -18.33
CA ILE A 72 -17.55 16.88 -16.93
C ILE A 72 -17.73 15.51 -16.28
N VAL A 73 -16.67 15.00 -15.65
CA VAL A 73 -16.69 13.73 -14.92
C VAL A 73 -16.36 13.99 -13.45
N THR A 74 -17.24 13.57 -12.55
CA THR A 74 -16.98 13.63 -11.10
C THR A 74 -16.77 12.23 -10.56
N ILE A 75 -15.70 12.03 -9.79
CA ILE A 75 -15.39 10.77 -9.13
C ILE A 75 -15.18 10.96 -7.63
N GLU A 76 -15.40 9.89 -6.87
CA GLU A 76 -15.10 9.82 -5.44
C GLU A 76 -13.80 9.04 -5.22
N LEU A 77 -12.76 9.72 -4.75
CA LEU A 77 -11.50 9.11 -4.30
C LEU A 77 -11.63 8.67 -2.83
N LYS A 78 -11.01 7.54 -2.49
CA LYS A 78 -11.01 6.96 -1.14
C LYS A 78 -9.61 6.54 -0.74
N PRO A 79 -9.25 6.61 0.56
CA PRO A 79 -7.99 6.08 1.08
C PRO A 79 -7.84 4.57 0.82
N ILE A 80 -6.60 4.08 0.85
CA ILE A 80 -6.31 2.65 0.72
C ILE A 80 -6.22 2.05 2.14
N GLY A 81 -7.30 1.40 2.57
CA GLY A 81 -7.41 0.87 3.92
C GLY A 81 -7.38 1.99 4.96
N VAL A 82 -6.39 1.96 5.85
CA VAL A 82 -6.18 2.99 6.88
C VAL A 82 -5.20 4.10 6.46
N ASN A 83 -4.56 3.96 5.30
CA ASN A 83 -3.47 4.84 4.88
C ASN A 83 -3.93 5.81 3.79
N ASN A 84 -3.39 7.02 3.87
CA ASN A 84 -3.66 8.12 2.96
C ASN A 84 -2.69 8.09 1.78
N TYR A 85 -3.08 8.68 0.66
CA TYR A 85 -2.16 8.98 -0.44
C TYR A 85 -2.37 10.41 -0.92
N THR A 86 -1.36 10.92 -1.62
CA THR A 86 -1.41 12.24 -2.25
C THR A 86 -1.17 12.11 -3.75
N ILE A 87 -2.08 12.65 -4.55
CA ILE A 87 -1.89 12.79 -6.00
C ILE A 87 -1.31 14.18 -6.25
N TYR A 88 -0.20 14.26 -6.98
CA TYR A 88 0.43 15.49 -7.45
C TYR A 88 0.32 15.58 -8.97
N PHE A 89 -0.01 16.76 -9.48
CA PHE A 89 -0.13 17.03 -10.92
C PHE A 89 0.08 18.52 -11.16
N GLY A 90 0.87 18.89 -12.18
CA GLY A 90 1.20 20.29 -12.44
C GLY A 90 1.74 20.99 -11.19
N ASN A 91 1.07 22.05 -10.74
CA ASN A 91 1.36 22.73 -9.48
C ASN A 91 0.38 22.39 -8.33
N LYS A 92 -0.50 21.42 -8.53
CA LYS A 92 -1.57 21.06 -7.58
C LYS A 92 -1.33 19.70 -6.92
N SER A 93 -2.02 19.48 -5.81
CA SER A 93 -2.12 18.19 -5.16
C SER A 93 -3.51 17.94 -4.60
N ILE A 94 -3.84 16.66 -4.44
CA ILE A 94 -5.04 16.17 -3.76
C ILE A 94 -4.58 15.20 -2.67
N VAL A 95 -4.86 15.55 -1.41
CA VAL A 95 -4.59 14.67 -0.27
C VAL A 95 -5.84 13.84 0.02
N VAL A 96 -5.75 12.53 -0.25
CA VAL A 96 -6.86 11.58 -0.05
C VAL A 96 -6.73 10.93 1.31
N ASN A 97 -7.19 11.64 2.34
CA ASN A 97 -7.28 11.18 3.73
C ASN A 97 -8.71 10.82 4.18
N SER A 98 -9.69 11.14 3.36
CA SER A 98 -11.09 10.77 3.51
C SER A 98 -11.70 10.58 2.13
N LYS A 99 -13.00 10.30 2.04
CA LYS A 99 -13.71 10.37 0.76
C LYS A 99 -13.59 11.80 0.22
N LYS A 100 -13.09 11.95 -1.01
CA LYS A 100 -12.94 13.25 -1.70
C LYS A 100 -13.61 13.19 -3.05
N ASN A 101 -14.44 14.17 -3.36
CA ASN A 101 -14.98 14.33 -4.71
C ASN A 101 -14.05 15.21 -5.52
N ILE A 102 -13.65 14.71 -6.69
CA ILE A 102 -12.89 15.48 -7.66
C ILE A 102 -13.62 15.50 -8.99
N THR A 103 -13.48 16.60 -9.70
CA THR A 103 -14.15 16.86 -10.96
C THR A 103 -13.11 17.13 -12.03
N PHE A 104 -13.19 16.34 -13.10
CA PHE A 104 -12.45 16.52 -14.34
C PHE A 104 -13.31 17.37 -15.26
N ASN A 105 -12.80 18.55 -15.61
CA ASN A 105 -13.44 19.48 -16.51
C ASN A 105 -12.60 19.60 -17.78
N PRO A 106 -13.10 19.18 -18.96
CA PRO A 106 -12.35 19.26 -20.19
C PRO A 106 -12.18 20.73 -20.61
N THR A 107 -11.06 21.01 -21.27
CA THR A 107 -10.71 22.33 -21.79
C THR A 107 -10.00 22.15 -23.12
N ASN A 108 -9.84 23.23 -23.90
CA ASN A 108 -9.12 23.17 -25.18
C ASN A 108 -7.67 22.67 -25.04
N ASN A 109 -7.05 22.84 -23.87
CA ASN A 109 -5.65 22.51 -23.61
C ASN A 109 -5.48 21.32 -22.65
N GLY A 110 -6.47 20.42 -22.58
CA GLY A 110 -6.44 19.22 -21.74
C GLY A 110 -7.55 19.22 -20.69
N VAL A 111 -7.27 18.73 -19.49
CA VAL A 111 -8.28 18.59 -18.42
C VAL A 111 -7.88 19.40 -17.21
N ASN A 112 -8.78 20.25 -16.71
CA ASN A 112 -8.61 20.93 -15.44
C ASN A 112 -9.29 20.14 -14.33
N ILE A 113 -8.58 19.94 -13.22
CA ILE A 113 -9.10 19.21 -12.06
C ILE A 113 -9.45 20.20 -10.96
N SER A 114 -10.68 20.07 -10.45
CA SER A 114 -11.22 20.84 -9.33
C SER A 114 -11.87 19.92 -8.28
N GLY A 115 -12.05 20.43 -7.06
CA GLY A 115 -12.63 19.68 -5.95
C GLY A 115 -12.22 20.24 -4.60
N ASP A 116 -12.82 19.71 -3.54
CA ASP A 116 -12.75 20.28 -2.19
C ASP A 116 -11.33 20.36 -1.61
N ASP A 117 -10.42 19.49 -2.06
CA ASP A 117 -9.05 19.39 -1.56
C ASP A 117 -7.98 19.47 -2.63
N VAL A 118 -8.31 20.08 -3.78
CA VAL A 118 -7.31 20.45 -4.79
C VAL A 118 -6.57 21.71 -4.30
N LYS A 119 -5.32 21.55 -3.87
CA LYS A 119 -4.50 22.63 -3.29
C LYS A 119 -3.23 22.83 -4.08
N ASN A 120 -2.59 23.98 -3.92
CA ASN A 120 -1.24 24.18 -4.45
C ASN A 120 -0.28 23.23 -3.72
N SER A 121 0.50 22.47 -4.48
CA SER A 121 1.45 21.49 -3.95
C SER A 121 2.77 22.10 -3.49
N GLY A 122 3.06 23.35 -3.87
CA GLY A 122 4.38 23.99 -3.71
C GLY A 122 5.47 23.38 -4.61
N LYS A 123 5.13 22.38 -5.42
CA LYS A 123 5.99 21.76 -6.43
C LYS A 123 5.52 22.21 -7.81
N ASN A 124 6.44 22.31 -8.76
CA ASN A 124 6.11 22.58 -10.15
C ASN A 124 6.48 21.36 -10.98
N MET A 125 5.50 20.52 -11.26
CA MET A 125 5.65 19.35 -12.12
C MET A 125 5.18 19.69 -13.55
N PRO A 126 5.68 18.99 -14.57
CA PRO A 126 5.10 19.08 -15.90
C PRO A 126 3.62 18.70 -15.87
N ASN A 127 2.78 19.42 -16.63
CA ASN A 127 1.34 19.19 -16.64
C ASN A 127 0.94 17.86 -17.31
N ASN A 128 1.87 17.13 -17.93
CA ASN A 128 1.67 15.80 -18.47
C ASN A 128 2.25 14.70 -17.58
N VAL A 129 2.44 14.98 -16.28
CA VAL A 129 2.97 14.03 -15.31
C VAL A 129 2.10 14.02 -14.07
N ILE A 130 1.72 12.83 -13.63
CA ILE A 130 1.11 12.59 -12.32
C ILE A 130 2.09 11.85 -11.42
N ASN A 131 2.08 12.18 -10.13
CA ASN A 131 2.81 11.44 -9.11
C ASN A 131 1.85 11.09 -7.98
N ILE A 132 1.70 9.80 -7.69
CA ILE A 132 0.92 9.33 -6.56
C ILE A 132 1.88 8.84 -5.48
N SER A 133 1.87 9.52 -4.34
CA SER A 133 2.68 9.17 -3.17
C SER A 133 1.83 8.48 -2.10
N TYR A 134 2.31 7.35 -1.61
CA TYR A 134 1.71 6.54 -0.56
C TYR A 134 2.79 6.14 0.46
N GLY A 135 2.85 6.83 1.60
CA GLY A 135 3.95 6.66 2.56
C GLY A 135 5.31 6.92 1.91
N ASP A 136 6.23 5.96 2.01
CA ASP A 136 7.57 6.01 1.39
C ASP A 136 7.57 5.55 -0.09
N PHE A 137 6.45 5.03 -0.58
CA PHE A 137 6.29 4.56 -1.96
C PHE A 137 5.69 5.65 -2.85
N TYR A 138 6.09 5.69 -4.12
CA TYR A 138 5.49 6.60 -5.09
C TYR A 138 5.48 6.02 -6.50
N VAL A 139 4.48 6.42 -7.29
CA VAL A 139 4.36 6.10 -8.72
C VAL A 139 4.34 7.40 -9.50
N VAL A 140 5.29 7.56 -10.42
CA VAL A 140 5.29 8.66 -11.40
C VAL A 140 4.85 8.10 -12.74
N LYS A 141 3.89 8.76 -13.38
CA LYS A 141 3.37 8.37 -14.68
C LYS A 141 3.26 9.58 -15.60
N ASN A 142 3.72 9.41 -16.84
CA ASN A 142 3.46 10.37 -17.92
C ASN A 142 2.05 10.15 -18.44
N THR A 143 1.27 11.22 -18.55
CA THR A 143 -0.10 11.18 -19.06
C THR A 143 -0.14 11.53 -20.54
N SER A 144 -1.10 10.94 -21.24
CA SER A 144 -1.30 11.15 -22.68
C SER A 144 -1.87 12.54 -23.01
N LEU A 145 -2.34 13.26 -21.99
CA LEU A 145 -2.91 14.61 -22.08
C LEU A 145 -2.41 15.49 -20.95
N THR A 146 -2.52 16.80 -21.15
CA THR A 146 -2.24 17.82 -20.15
C THR A 146 -3.31 17.82 -19.06
N ILE A 147 -2.89 17.67 -17.81
CA ILE A 147 -3.72 17.76 -16.60
C ILE A 147 -3.30 19.02 -15.84
N ASN A 148 -4.27 19.92 -15.63
CA ASN A 148 -4.08 21.24 -15.03
C ASN A 148 -4.76 21.39 -13.68
#